data_AF-A0A261C2W4-F1
#
_entry.id   AF-A0A261C2W4-F1
#
_cell.length_a   1.000
_cell.length_b   1.000
_cell.length_c   1.000
_cell.angle_alpha   90.00
_cell.angle_beta   90.00
_cell.angle_gamma   90.00
#
_symmetry.space_group_name_H-M   'P 1'
#
loop_
_entity.id
_entity.type
_entity.pdbx_description
1 polymer ?
#
loop_
_entity_poly.entity_id
_entity_poly.type
_entity_poly.pdbx_seq_one_letter_code
_entity_poly.pdbx_strand_id
1 'polypeptide(L)' 'MFSKRLLVLLMISITIPFVMSAPGYKCGKKLMDLIFRVCHESCSNGADITQLCYAGRNIDNLQVIQLCCPNQISS' A
#
# COMPACT_ATOMS: atom_id res chain seq x y z
N MET A 1 -19.76 -17.14 35.22
CA MET A 1 -19.89 -16.52 33.87
C MET A 1 -18.60 -15.87 33.33
N PHE A 2 -17.49 -15.80 34.09
CA PHE A 2 -16.22 -15.19 33.64
C PHE A 2 -15.40 -16.04 32.65
N SER A 3 -15.46 -17.37 32.77
CA SER A 3 -14.59 -18.28 32.00
C SER A 3 -14.84 -18.24 30.48
N LYS A 4 -16.11 -18.11 30.04
CA LYS A 4 -16.44 -17.98 28.60
C LYS A 4 -15.98 -16.67 27.97
N ARG A 5 -15.97 -15.56 28.74
CA ARG A 5 -15.52 -14.25 28.25
C ARG A 5 -14.00 -14.18 28.09
N LEU A 6 -13.25 -14.86 28.97
CA LEU A 6 -11.79 -14.96 28.88
C LEU A 6 -11.34 -15.76 27.65
N LEU A 7 -12.07 -16.83 27.32
CA LEU A 7 -11.81 -17.69 26.16
C LEU A 7 -12.00 -16.94 24.83
N VAL A 8 -13.00 -16.07 24.74
CA VAL A 8 -13.23 -15.23 23.56
C VAL A 8 -12.11 -14.21 23.35
N LEU A 9 -11.63 -13.56 24.42
CA LEU A 9 -10.50 -12.63 24.37
C LEU A 9 -9.20 -13.31 23.91
N LEU A 10 -8.94 -14.54 24.36
CA LEU A 10 -7.77 -15.32 23.94
C LEU A 10 -7.82 -15.68 22.45
N MET A 11 -8.99 -16.04 21.92
CA MET A 11 -9.15 -16.37 20.49
C MET A 11 -8.95 -15.14 19.58
N ILE A 12 -9.33 -13.95 20.04
CA ILE A 12 -9.12 -12.69 19.30
C ILE A 12 -7.63 -12.34 19.24
N SER A 13 -6.87 -12.51 20.33
CA SER A 13 -5.43 -12.22 20.35
C SER A 13 -4.60 -13.10 19.40
N ILE A 14 -5.06 -14.32 19.12
CA ILE A 14 -4.34 -15.28 18.25
C ILE A 14 -4.60 -15.00 16.75
N THR A 15 -5.67 -14.28 16.41
CA THR A 15 -6.04 -14.00 15.01
C THR A 15 -5.47 -12.68 14.47
N ILE A 16 -5.11 -11.74 15.34
CA ILE A 16 -4.53 -10.43 14.96
C ILE A 16 -3.15 -10.52 14.25
N PRO A 17 -2.19 -11.40 14.63
CA PRO A 17 -0.85 -11.34 14.03
C PRO A 17 -0.81 -11.73 12.54
N PHE A 18 -1.84 -12.38 12.02
CA PHE A 18 -1.89 -12.78 10.61
C PHE A 18 -2.22 -11.62 9.65
N VAL A 19 -2.80 -10.52 10.14
CA VAL A 19 -3.14 -9.35 9.29
C VAL A 19 -1.90 -8.48 9.00
N MET A 20 -0.84 -8.58 9.82
CA MET A 20 0.36 -7.74 9.68
C MET A 20 1.36 -8.23 8.62
N SER A 21 1.12 -9.39 8.01
CA SER A 21 1.96 -9.94 6.93
C SER A 21 1.30 -9.86 5.55
N ALA A 22 0.44 -8.86 5.32
CA ALA A 22 0.01 -8.55 3.97
C ALA A 22 1.23 -8.03 3.17
N PRO A 23 1.69 -8.72 2.10
CA PRO A 23 2.81 -8.26 1.25
C PRO A 23 2.57 -6.83 0.71
N GLY A 24 1.32 -6.43 0.68
CA GLY A 24 0.87 -5.13 0.27
C GLY A 24 1.33 -3.92 1.11
N TYR A 25 1.59 -4.05 2.42
CA TYR A 25 1.99 -2.89 3.24
C TYR A 25 3.40 -2.38 2.87
N LYS A 26 4.31 -3.29 2.52
CA LYS A 26 5.65 -2.93 2.01
C LYS A 26 5.57 -2.26 0.65
N CYS A 27 4.59 -2.65 -0.17
CA CYS A 27 4.39 -2.10 -1.49
C CYS A 27 3.98 -0.63 -1.43
N GLY A 28 2.96 -0.30 -0.63
CA GLY A 28 2.47 1.08 -0.50
C GLY A 28 3.54 2.06 -0.03
N LYS A 29 4.40 1.67 0.93
CA LYS A 29 5.49 2.53 1.41
C LYS A 29 6.56 2.76 0.34
N LYS A 30 7.03 1.70 -0.34
CA LYS A 30 8.04 1.82 -1.39
C LYS A 30 7.52 2.61 -2.59
N LEU A 31 6.24 2.44 -2.91
CA LEU A 31 5.58 3.15 -3.97
C LEU A 31 5.44 4.65 -3.67
N MET A 32 5.01 5.01 -2.46
CA MET A 32 4.91 6.43 -2.09
C MET A 32 6.27 7.13 -2.10
N ASP A 33 7.34 6.45 -1.67
CA ASP A 33 8.71 6.99 -1.77
C ASP A 33 9.11 7.23 -3.24
N LEU A 34 8.76 6.29 -4.13
CA LEU A 34 9.03 6.41 -5.56
C LEU A 34 8.23 7.56 -6.20
N ILE A 35 6.94 7.66 -5.89
CA ILE A 35 6.07 8.76 -6.36
C ILE A 35 6.63 10.10 -5.92
N PHE A 36 6.98 10.25 -4.65
CA PHE A 36 7.51 11.51 -4.14
C PHE A 36 8.84 11.87 -4.78
N ARG A 37 9.72 10.90 -5.03
CA ARG A 37 11.00 11.11 -5.71
C ARG A 37 10.86 11.52 -7.17
N VAL A 38 9.85 10.99 -7.87
CA VAL A 38 9.66 11.20 -9.30
C VAL A 38 8.82 12.46 -9.57
N CYS A 39 7.72 12.61 -8.83
CA CYS A 39 6.74 13.66 -9.08
C CYS A 39 6.93 14.89 -8.18
N HIS A 40 7.62 14.77 -7.04
CA HIS A 40 7.73 15.82 -6.00
C HIS A 40 6.38 16.33 -5.45
N GLU A 41 5.28 15.66 -5.80
CA GLU A 41 3.91 16.05 -5.47
C GLU A 41 3.04 14.81 -5.17
N SER A 42 1.81 15.05 -4.74
CA SER A 42 0.81 14.02 -4.49
C SER A 42 0.35 13.38 -5.80
N CYS A 43 0.27 12.05 -5.84
CA CYS A 43 -0.21 11.31 -7.02
C CYS A 43 -1.70 11.55 -7.28
N SER A 44 -2.04 11.96 -8.50
CA SER A 44 -3.45 12.12 -8.93
C SER A 44 -4.20 10.79 -8.96
N ASN A 45 -3.61 9.73 -9.54
CA ASN A 45 -4.20 8.39 -9.59
C ASN A 45 -3.48 7.40 -8.67
N GLY A 46 -3.36 7.76 -7.39
CA GLY A 46 -2.70 6.94 -6.38
C GLY A 46 -3.33 5.54 -6.24
N ALA A 47 -4.63 5.41 -6.42
CA ALA A 47 -5.34 4.13 -6.29
C ALA A 47 -4.90 3.09 -7.34
N ASP A 48 -4.81 3.48 -8.62
CA ASP A 48 -4.45 2.58 -9.72
C ASP A 48 -3.02 2.04 -9.57
N ILE A 49 -2.08 2.94 -9.28
CA ILE A 49 -0.68 2.57 -9.12
C ILE A 49 -0.44 1.72 -7.86
N THR A 50 -1.20 1.98 -6.79
CA THR A 50 -1.16 1.15 -5.60
C THR A 50 -1.75 -0.23 -5.88
N GLN A 51 -2.82 -0.32 -6.68
CA GLN A 51 -3.39 -1.61 -7.11
C GLN A 51 -2.39 -2.43 -7.95
N LEU A 52 -1.65 -1.79 -8.86
CA LEU A 52 -0.56 -2.44 -9.61
C LEU A 52 0.53 -2.98 -8.68
N CYS A 53 0.84 -2.24 -7.61
CA CYS A 53 1.79 -2.64 -6.59
C CYS A 53 1.30 -3.89 -5.85
N TYR A 54 0.05 -3.86 -5.37
CA TYR A 54 -0.57 -5.01 -4.70
C TYR A 54 -0.70 -6.23 -5.62
N ALA A 55 -0.85 -6.04 -6.93
CA ALA A 55 -0.85 -7.09 -7.93
C ALA A 55 0.54 -7.70 -8.20
N GLY A 56 1.60 -7.21 -7.55
CA GLY A 56 2.97 -7.69 -7.73
C GLY A 56 3.60 -7.28 -9.06
N ARG A 57 3.04 -6.28 -9.74
CA ARG A 57 3.61 -5.73 -10.98
C ARG A 57 4.83 -4.87 -10.64
N ASN A 58 5.84 -4.92 -11.50
CA ASN A 58 6.97 -4.03 -11.39
C ASN A 58 6.53 -2.63 -11.85
N ILE A 59 6.74 -1.62 -11.01
CA ILE A 59 6.32 -0.24 -11.26
C ILE A 59 7.57 0.56 -11.63
N ASP A 60 7.63 0.95 -12.89
CA ASP A 60 8.70 1.79 -13.43
C ASP A 60 8.39 3.29 -13.26
N ASN A 61 9.44 4.11 -13.30
CA ASN A 61 9.32 5.57 -13.24
C ASN A 61 8.36 6.12 -14.30
N LEU A 62 8.35 5.54 -15.51
CA LEU A 62 7.45 5.98 -16.58
C LEU A 62 5.97 5.80 -16.21
N GLN A 63 5.61 4.66 -15.59
CA GLN A 63 4.24 4.42 -15.14
C GLN A 63 3.86 5.37 -14.01
N VAL A 64 4.79 5.65 -13.10
CA VAL A 64 4.61 6.66 -12.04
C VAL A 64 4.31 8.01 -12.67
N ILE A 65 5.10 8.46 -13.65
CA ILE A 65 4.87 9.76 -14.28
C ILE A 65 3.51 9.79 -15.00
N GLN A 66 3.19 8.76 -15.81
CA GLN A 66 1.93 8.71 -16.55
C GLN A 66 0.69 8.71 -15.65
N LEU A 67 0.74 8.03 -14.50
CA LEU A 67 -0.41 7.89 -13.59
C LEU A 67 -0.47 8.98 -12.51
N CYS A 68 0.67 9.45 -12.03
CA CYS A 68 0.74 10.37 -10.90
C CYS A 68 1.00 11.82 -11.28
N CYS A 69 1.89 12.07 -12.25
CA CYS A 69 2.32 13.42 -12.63
C CYS A 69 2.53 13.56 -14.15
N PRO A 70 1.50 13.32 -14.98
CA PRO A 70 1.65 13.38 -16.44
C PRO A 70 2.06 14.78 -16.94
N ASN A 71 1.77 15.82 -16.14
CA ASN A 71 2.11 17.20 -16.44
C ASN A 71 3.64 17.46 -16.45
N GLN A 72 4.44 16.64 -15.77
CA GLN A 72 5.91 16.76 -15.75
C GLN A 72 6.56 16.36 -17.10
N ILE A 73 5.83 15.68 -18.00
CA ILE A 73 6.34 15.29 -19.33
C ILE A 73 6.24 16.46 -20.32
N SER A 74 5.39 17.45 -20.04
CA SER A 74 5.04 18.52 -20.99
C SER A 74 5.76 19.84 -20.76
N SER A 75 6.87 19.86 -20.00
CA SER A 75 7.65 21.07 -19.72
C SER A 75 9.05 21.04 -20.33
#